data_AF-A0A813WV31-F1
#
_entry.id   AF-A0A813WV31-F1
#
_cell.length_a   1.000
_cell.length_b   1.000
_cell.length_c   1.000
_cell.angle_alpha   90.00
_cell.angle_beta   90.00
_cell.angle_gamma   90.00
#
_symmetry.space_group_name_H-M   'P 1'
#
loop_
_entity.id
_entity.type
_entity.pdbx_description
1 polymer ?
#
loop_
_entity_poly.entity_id
_entity_poly.type
_entity_poly.pdbx_seq_one_letter_code
_entity_poly.pdbx_strand_id
1 'polypeptide(L)'
;MKEKLLSNPIKIDIDMQNKLERLSLISFQNEKTIKKVEQTIHSSNIIHQANVDHLQPLYTLVETELCPLRQTDTISIEKTLQTKQVLENASNTYEEYLVAPMIGKRESQTVEKVDKTKL
;
A
#
# COMPACT_ATOMS: atom_id res chain seq x y z
N MET A 1 -21.16 -4.14 -26.47
CA MET A 1 -20.17 -3.54 -25.53
C MET A 1 -19.08 -4.52 -25.12
N LYS A 2 -19.40 -5.78 -24.76
CA LYS A 2 -18.44 -6.79 -24.29
C LYS A 2 -17.35 -7.18 -25.31
N GLU A 3 -17.67 -7.31 -26.60
CA GLU A 3 -16.67 -7.61 -27.65
C GLU A 3 -15.58 -6.54 -27.83
N LYS A 4 -15.92 -5.26 -27.59
CA LYS A 4 -14.99 -4.12 -27.77
C LYS A 4 -13.84 -4.11 -26.76
N LEU A 5 -14.02 -4.75 -25.60
CA LEU A 5 -13.01 -4.86 -24.55
C LEU A 5 -11.93 -5.92 -24.87
N LEU A 6 -12.27 -6.91 -25.69
CA LEU A 6 -11.32 -7.94 -26.14
C LEU A 6 -10.62 -7.58 -27.46
N SER A 7 -11.23 -6.72 -28.29
CA SER A 7 -10.67 -6.41 -29.62
C SER A 7 -9.59 -5.32 -29.62
N ASN A 8 -9.59 -4.42 -28.62
CA ASN A 8 -8.72 -3.24 -28.63
C ASN A 8 -7.59 -3.36 -27.60
N PRO A 9 -6.32 -3.19 -27.99
CA PRO A 9 -5.23 -3.12 -27.04
C PRO A 9 -5.43 -1.88 -26.15
N ILE A 10 -5.39 -2.10 -24.84
CA ILE A 10 -5.45 -1.01 -23.86
C ILE A 10 -4.11 -0.28 -23.91
N LYS A 11 -4.17 1.04 -24.06
CA LYS A 11 -3.01 1.91 -23.92
C LYS A 11 -3.14 2.74 -22.66
N ILE A 12 -2.10 2.74 -21.84
CA ILE A 12 -2.03 3.55 -20.63
C ILE A 12 -1.48 4.93 -21.01
N ASP A 13 -2.28 5.96 -20.80
CA ASP A 13 -1.84 7.35 -20.96
C ASP A 13 -0.98 7.79 -19.76
N ILE A 14 -0.19 8.84 -19.95
CA ILE A 14 0.74 9.41 -18.97
C ILE A 14 0.00 9.81 -17.68
N ASP A 15 -1.19 10.37 -17.77
CA ASP A 15 -1.99 10.72 -16.58
C ASP A 15 -2.40 9.48 -15.78
N MET A 16 -2.76 8.40 -16.49
CA MET A 16 -3.11 7.13 -15.86
C MET A 16 -1.87 6.46 -15.26
N GLN A 17 -0.74 6.52 -15.95
CA GLN A 17 0.55 6.08 -15.42
C GLN A 17 0.87 6.81 -14.11
N ASN A 18 0.89 8.15 -14.12
CA ASN A 18 1.19 8.96 -12.94
C ASN A 18 0.27 8.62 -11.76
N LYS A 19 -1.01 8.39 -12.03
CA LYS A 19 -1.98 7.98 -11.02
C LYS A 19 -1.69 6.59 -10.46
N LEU A 20 -1.35 5.63 -11.31
CA LEU A 20 -0.97 4.28 -10.91
C LEU A 20 0.32 4.30 -10.08
N GLU A 21 1.32 5.10 -10.46
CA GLU A 21 2.56 5.27 -9.68
C GLU A 21 2.28 5.78 -8.28
N ARG A 22 1.46 6.84 -8.20
CA ARG A 22 1.10 7.44 -6.92
C ARG A 22 0.33 6.49 -6.00
N LEU A 23 -0.59 5.69 -6.55
CA LEU A 23 -1.41 4.77 -5.76
C LEU A 23 -0.63 3.52 -5.33
N SER A 24 0.26 3.03 -6.17
CA SER A 24 1.06 1.83 -5.89
C SER A 24 2.38 2.12 -5.18
N LEU A 25 2.81 3.39 -5.15
CA LEU A 25 4.15 3.83 -4.72
C LEU A 25 5.28 3.16 -5.53
N ILE A 26 5.00 2.78 -6.78
CA ILE A 26 5.95 2.19 -7.74
C ILE A 26 6.25 3.23 -8.81
N SER A 27 7.52 3.43 -9.18
CA SER A 27 7.84 4.27 -10.35
C SER A 27 7.90 3.43 -11.63
N PHE A 28 7.17 3.80 -12.69
CA PHE A 28 7.26 3.17 -14.00
C PHE A 28 8.29 3.89 -14.86
N GLN A 29 9.57 3.73 -14.51
CA GLN A 29 10.68 4.34 -15.27
C GLN A 29 10.97 3.62 -16.60
N ASN A 30 10.39 2.44 -16.82
CA ASN A 30 10.70 1.57 -17.96
C ASN A 30 9.45 1.28 -18.79
N GLU A 31 9.51 1.57 -20.09
CA GLU A 31 8.44 1.26 -21.06
C GLU A 31 8.05 -0.23 -21.06
N LYS A 32 8.99 -1.14 -20.75
CA LYS A 32 8.69 -2.57 -20.64
C LYS A 32 7.70 -2.87 -19.53
N THR A 33 7.73 -2.12 -18.43
CA THR A 33 6.82 -2.31 -17.30
C THR A 33 5.40 -1.91 -17.69
N ILE A 34 5.24 -0.79 -18.37
CA ILE A 34 3.94 -0.33 -18.89
C ILE A 34 3.35 -1.34 -19.88
N LYS A 35 4.14 -1.79 -20.85
CA LYS A 35 3.71 -2.82 -21.82
C LYS A 35 3.23 -4.11 -21.14
N LYS A 36 3.89 -4.53 -20.06
CA LYS A 36 3.48 -5.71 -19.30
C LYS A 36 2.14 -5.49 -18.57
N VAL A 37 1.91 -4.31 -18.02
CA VAL A 37 0.63 -3.96 -17.41
C VAL A 37 -0.49 -3.96 -18.46
N GLU A 38 -0.27 -3.32 -19.61
CA GLU A 38 -1.22 -3.32 -20.73
C GLU A 38 -1.60 -4.75 -21.19
N GLN A 39 -0.60 -5.61 -21.34
CA GLN A 39 -0.82 -7.04 -21.67
C GLN A 39 -1.62 -7.76 -20.58
N THR A 40 -1.31 -7.51 -19.31
CA THR A 40 -2.01 -8.13 -18.18
C THR A 40 -3.48 -7.72 -18.16
N ILE A 41 -3.78 -6.43 -18.34
CA ILE A 41 -5.17 -5.95 -18.40
C ILE A 41 -5.90 -6.58 -19.59
N HIS A 42 -5.25 -6.64 -20.75
CA HIS A 42 -5.83 -7.29 -21.93
C HIS A 42 -6.18 -8.76 -21.67
N SER A 43 -5.30 -9.52 -21.01
CA SER A 43 -5.59 -10.91 -20.62
C SER A 43 -6.72 -11.01 -19.59
N SER A 44 -6.79 -10.10 -18.63
CA SER A 44 -7.85 -10.09 -17.61
C SER A 44 -9.24 -9.78 -18.19
N ASN A 45 -9.33 -9.06 -19.31
CA ASN A 45 -10.61 -8.72 -19.94
C ASN A 45 -11.44 -9.95 -20.37
N ILE A 46 -10.81 -11.13 -20.51
CA ILE A 46 -11.51 -12.39 -20.80
C ILE A 46 -12.58 -12.69 -19.73
N ILE A 47 -12.34 -12.30 -18.47
CA ILE A 47 -13.27 -12.53 -17.35
C ILE A 47 -14.64 -11.87 -17.60
N HIS A 48 -14.71 -10.77 -18.36
CA HIS A 48 -15.97 -10.10 -18.69
C HIS A 48 -16.91 -10.91 -19.61
N GLN A 49 -16.41 -11.99 -20.24
CA GLN A 49 -17.25 -12.91 -21.02
C GLN A 49 -18.10 -13.81 -20.13
N ALA A 50 -17.71 -14.03 -18.87
CA ALA A 50 -18.50 -14.82 -17.94
C ALA A 50 -19.82 -14.10 -17.61
N ASN A 51 -20.92 -14.86 -17.55
CA ASN A 51 -22.20 -14.36 -17.05
C ASN A 51 -22.19 -14.34 -15.52
N VAL A 52 -22.44 -13.18 -14.92
CA VAL A 52 -22.41 -12.97 -13.46
C VAL A 52 -23.71 -12.36 -12.90
N ASP A 53 -24.77 -12.25 -13.72
CA ASP A 53 -25.98 -11.49 -13.38
C ASP A 53 -26.74 -11.99 -12.14
N HIS A 54 -26.54 -13.26 -11.76
CA HIS A 54 -27.21 -13.91 -10.63
C HIS A 54 -26.23 -14.53 -9.62
N LEU A 55 -24.96 -14.11 -9.63
CA LEU A 55 -23.94 -14.61 -8.72
C LEU A 55 -23.71 -13.63 -7.56
N GLN A 56 -23.41 -14.16 -6.39
CA GLN A 56 -22.89 -13.37 -5.27
C GLN A 56 -21.35 -13.43 -5.29
N PRO A 57 -20.65 -12.32 -5.03
CA PRO A 57 -19.20 -12.34 -4.90
C PRO A 57 -18.75 -13.26 -3.76
N LEU A 58 -17.74 -14.08 -4.03
CA LEU A 58 -17.10 -14.91 -3.02
C LEU A 58 -16.06 -14.08 -2.25
N TYR A 59 -16.30 -13.86 -0.95
CA TYR A 59 -15.40 -13.08 -0.09
C TYR A 59 -14.43 -13.94 0.72
N THR A 60 -14.88 -15.12 1.16
CA THR A 60 -14.09 -16.10 1.91
C THR A 60 -14.49 -17.49 1.45
N LEU A 61 -13.55 -18.44 1.46
CA LEU A 61 -13.86 -19.85 1.18
C LEU A 61 -14.62 -20.50 2.34
N VAL A 62 -14.52 -19.92 3.55
CA VAL A 62 -15.11 -20.45 4.77
C VAL A 62 -16.37 -19.66 5.10
N GLU A 63 -17.47 -20.01 4.44
CA GLU A 63 -18.75 -19.29 4.53
C GLU A 63 -19.49 -19.51 5.86
N THR A 64 -19.11 -20.54 6.61
CA THR A 64 -19.77 -20.96 7.85
C THR A 64 -19.14 -20.39 9.12
N GLU A 65 -17.97 -19.74 9.02
CA GLU A 65 -17.31 -19.15 10.17
C GLU A 65 -17.81 -17.72 10.41
N LEU A 66 -18.32 -17.51 11.63
CA LEU A 66 -18.63 -16.17 12.12
C LEU A 66 -17.34 -15.35 12.21
N CYS A 67 -17.45 -14.03 12.01
CA CYS A 67 -16.34 -13.10 12.20
C CYS A 67 -15.70 -13.36 13.59
N PRO A 68 -14.45 -13.84 13.65
CA PRO A 68 -13.86 -14.25 14.91
C PRO A 68 -13.70 -13.01 15.80
N LEU A 69 -14.34 -13.03 16.96
CA LEU A 69 -14.11 -12.02 17.98
C LEU A 69 -12.79 -12.31 18.68
N ARG A 70 -12.04 -11.26 19.00
CA ARG A 70 -10.91 -11.40 19.92
C ARG A 70 -11.47 -11.83 21.27
N GLN A 71 -10.97 -12.95 21.81
CA GLN A 71 -11.50 -13.61 23.02
C GLN A 71 -11.58 -12.70 24.24
N THR A 72 -10.67 -11.74 24.35
CA THR A 72 -10.63 -10.78 25.46
C THR A 72 -10.26 -9.39 24.95
N ASP A 73 -10.83 -8.35 25.56
CA ASP A 73 -10.35 -6.97 25.42
C ASP A 73 -9.26 -6.67 26.46
N THR A 74 -8.26 -7.55 26.54
CA THR A 74 -7.16 -7.42 27.50
C THR A 74 -5.83 -7.34 26.77
N ILE A 75 -4.92 -6.55 27.36
CA ILE A 75 -3.54 -6.44 26.88
C ILE A 75 -2.80 -7.71 27.28
N SER A 76 -2.27 -8.42 26.30
CA SER A 76 -1.42 -9.59 26.54
C SER A 76 0.01 -9.13 26.76
N ILE A 77 0.40 -8.98 28.03
CA ILE A 77 1.76 -8.56 28.42
C ILE A 77 2.81 -9.51 27.83
N GLU A 78 2.52 -10.81 27.79
CA GLU A 78 3.42 -11.84 27.22
C GLU A 78 3.64 -11.73 25.70
N LYS A 79 2.71 -11.09 24.97
CA LYS A 79 2.79 -10.91 23.50
C LYS A 79 3.26 -9.51 23.11
N THR A 80 3.51 -8.65 24.09
CA THR A 80 3.97 -7.30 23.85
C THR A 80 5.46 -7.32 23.55
N LEU A 81 5.84 -6.93 22.33
CA LEU A 81 7.24 -6.85 21.94
C LEU A 81 7.93 -5.70 22.67
N GLN A 82 9.18 -5.92 23.07
CA GLN A 82 10.01 -4.86 23.62
C GLN A 82 10.41 -3.88 22.51
N THR A 83 10.60 -2.61 22.85
CA THR A 83 11.00 -1.55 21.90
C THR A 83 12.16 -1.96 21.00
N LYS A 84 13.17 -2.63 21.58
CA LYS A 84 14.33 -3.15 20.83
C LYS A 84 13.94 -4.12 19.72
N GLN A 85 13.00 -5.04 19.98
CA GLN A 85 12.53 -6.02 18.99
C GLN A 85 11.70 -5.37 17.89
N VAL A 86 10.93 -4.33 18.23
CA VAL A 86 10.14 -3.56 17.25
C VAL A 86 11.06 -2.80 16.29
N LEU A 87 12.17 -2.26 16.79
CA LEU A 87 13.08 -1.41 16.02
C LEU A 87 14.20 -2.18 15.30
N GLU A 88 14.34 -3.49 15.53
CA GLU A 88 15.46 -4.29 15.01
C GLU A 88 15.56 -4.28 13.48
N ASN A 89 14.41 -4.24 12.78
CA ASN A 89 14.35 -4.22 11.31
C ASN A 89 14.32 -2.80 10.72
N ALA A 90 14.36 -1.77 11.54
CA ALA A 90 14.23 -0.39 11.06
C ALA A 90 15.53 0.08 10.40
N SER A 91 15.42 0.60 9.17
CA SER A 91 16.59 1.11 8.44
C SER A 91 17.23 2.33 9.10
N ASN A 92 16.42 3.21 9.72
CA ASN A 92 16.88 4.42 10.40
C ASN A 92 16.07 4.60 11.68
N THR A 93 16.77 4.86 12.78
CA THR A 93 16.16 5.16 14.07
C THR A 93 16.88 6.34 14.73
N TYR A 94 16.16 7.12 15.52
CA TYR A 94 16.70 8.21 16.32
C TYR A 94 15.93 8.27 17.63
N GLU A 95 16.62 8.19 18.78
CA GLU A 95 16.01 8.21 20.12
C GLU A 95 14.79 7.28 20.26
N GLU A 96 14.92 6.03 19.78
CA GLU A 96 13.84 5.02 19.80
C GLU A 96 12.63 5.31 18.89
N TYR A 97 12.74 6.29 18.00
CA TYR A 97 11.73 6.56 16.97
C TYR A 97 12.14 6.01 15.60
N LEU A 98 11.15 5.58 14.81
CA LEU A 98 11.32 5.29 13.39
C LEU A 98 11.50 6.61 12.63
N VAL A 99 12.61 6.75 11.91
CA VAL A 99 12.90 7.97 11.14
C VAL A 99 12.60 7.74 9.67
N ALA A 100 11.70 8.55 9.12
CA ALA A 100 11.43 8.62 7.70
C ALA A 100 11.84 9.99 7.14
N PRO A 101 12.22 10.07 5.85
CA PRO A 101 12.40 11.35 5.18
C PRO A 101 11.15 12.21 5.30
N MET A 102 11.33 13.47 5.69
CA MET A 102 10.20 14.38 5.83
C MET A 102 9.59 14.72 4.46
N ILE A 103 8.26 14.65 4.39
CA ILE A 103 7.50 15.08 3.22
C ILE A 103 7.21 16.59 3.40
N GLY A 104 7.95 17.43 2.66
CA GLY A 104 7.76 18.88 2.61
C GLY A 104 8.90 19.71 3.24
N LYS A 105 9.04 20.96 2.78
CA LYS A 105 9.97 21.94 3.39
C LYS A 105 9.34 22.43 4.70
N ARG A 106 9.91 22.08 5.86
CA ARG A 106 9.67 22.87 7.07
C ARG A 106 10.49 24.14 6.94
N GLU A 107 9.86 25.30 7.09
CA GLU A 107 10.61 26.47 7.54
C GLU A 107 11.29 26.08 8.85
N SER A 108 12.61 26.23 8.90
CA SER A 108 13.41 25.83 10.03
C SER A 108 12.93 26.61 11.26
N GLN A 109 12.25 25.93 12.19
CA GLN A 109 12.12 26.48 13.53
C GLN A 109 13.52 26.42 14.14
N THR A 110 14.15 27.59 14.24
CA THR A 110 15.40 27.80 14.95
C THR A 110 15.18 27.34 16.38
N VAL A 111 15.68 26.15 16.72
CA VAL A 111 15.76 25.74 18.12
C VAL A 111 16.78 26.69 18.76
N GLU A 112 16.31 27.63 19.56
CA GLU A 112 17.18 28.48 20.37
C GLU A 112 18.10 27.58 21.19
N LYS A 113 19.41 27.75 21.00
CA LYS A 113 20.42 27.05 21.78
C LYS A 113 20.20 27.41 23.24
N VAL A 114 19.77 26.45 24.05
CA VAL A 114 19.74 26.59 25.50
C VAL A 114 21.18 26.78 25.98
N ASP A 115 21.45 27.97 26.51
CA ASP A 115 22.76 28.40 26.98
C ASP A 115 23.15 27.58 28.23
N LYS A 116 24.16 26.71 28.09
CA LYS A 116 24.59 25.77 29.16
C LYS A 116 25.37 26.44 30.29
N THR A 117 25.40 27.78 30.35
CA THR A 117 26.19 28.55 31.31
C THR A 117 25.41 29.01 32.55
N LYS A 118 24.16 28.56 32.72
CA LYS A 118 23.40 28.73 33.96
C LYS A 118 23.03 27.36 34.55
N LEU A 119 24.02 26.70 35.15
CA LEU A 119 23.81 25.73 36.21
C LEU A 119 24.85 25.97 37.31
#